data_AF-A0A2P6TLH1-F1
#
_entry.id   AF-A0A2P6TLH1-F1
#
_cell.length_a   1.000
_cell.length_b   1.000
_cell.length_c   1.000
_cell.angle_alpha   90.00
_cell.angle_beta   90.00
_cell.angle_gamma   90.00
#
_symmetry.space_group_name_H-M   'P 1'
#
loop_
_entity.id
_entity.type
_entity.pdbx_description
1 polymer ?
#
loop_
_entity_poly.entity_id
_entity_poly.type
_entity_poly.pdbx_seq_one_letter_code
_entity_poly.pdbx_strand_id
1 'polypeptide(L)'
;MRGWQRLLLLAALLGAAAAAERELHARDGVFVGYKEAGVDSDKQDAAADQAAAAAGDGKLNVAREGGADAAGAADGGGQQAAGGAQQADEAAAAAKEAEAAALAKVASVVGRTVVLHTQFGPIKVKLLEQLAPKTTALVWQLAQARGCKDCAFYRNEAKPKVGQGPPYALLQGRLPELADKAPLEGAIEVKMGHVCFIPGTNDFFIAYGDHPEWGTAHTVWGLVDEWFATDFIISQRYKTVTHPEYGTEMRMLLQEVPVRIAAEGDKTWSGLLGPLRDP
;
A
#
# COMPACT_ATOMS: atom_id res chain seq x y z
N MET A 1 -40.93 35.55 -7.17
CA MET A 1 -40.64 34.10 -7.32
C MET A 1 -41.56 33.36 -6.37
N ARG A 2 -42.37 32.43 -6.92
CA ARG A 2 -43.53 31.83 -6.24
C ARG A 2 -43.06 30.78 -5.22
N GLY A 3 -43.66 30.76 -4.02
CA GLY A 3 -43.24 29.94 -2.88
C GLY A 3 -43.09 28.44 -3.18
N TRP A 4 -43.71 27.94 -4.24
CA TRP A 4 -43.58 26.55 -4.69
C TRP A 4 -42.19 26.18 -5.23
N GLN A 5 -41.45 27.13 -5.82
CA GLN A 5 -40.08 26.90 -6.28
C GLN A 5 -39.10 26.70 -5.10
N ARG A 6 -39.34 27.36 -3.96
CA ARG A 6 -38.52 27.19 -2.75
C ARG A 6 -38.74 25.83 -2.09
N LEU A 7 -39.98 25.32 -2.12
CA LEU A 7 -40.34 24.01 -1.58
C LEU A 7 -39.72 22.86 -2.39
N LEU A 8 -39.71 22.97 -3.73
CA LEU A 8 -39.05 21.99 -4.60
C LEU A 8 -37.52 21.96 -4.40
N LEU A 9 -36.90 23.13 -4.22
CA LEU A 9 -35.46 23.23 -3.94
C LEU A 9 -35.08 22.63 -2.58
N LEU A 10 -35.89 22.86 -1.54
CA LEU A 10 -35.65 22.26 -0.22
C LEU A 10 -35.81 20.73 -0.24
N ALA A 11 -36.83 20.22 -0.94
CA ALA A 11 -37.05 18.78 -1.06
C ALA A 11 -35.91 18.09 -1.83
N ALA A 12 -35.38 18.73 -2.88
CA ALA A 12 -34.24 18.21 -3.64
C ALA A 12 -32.95 18.18 -2.78
N LEU A 13 -32.70 19.22 -1.97
CA LEU A 13 -31.54 19.27 -1.08
C LEU A 13 -31.62 18.22 0.05
N LEU A 14 -32.81 18.01 0.62
CA LEU A 14 -33.02 16.96 1.64
C LEU A 14 -32.88 15.55 1.05
N GLY A 15 -33.33 15.33 -0.19
CA GLY A 15 -33.15 14.06 -0.90
C GLY A 15 -31.67 13.74 -1.20
N ALA A 16 -30.88 14.75 -1.57
CA ALA A 16 -29.44 14.58 -1.81
C ALA A 16 -28.65 14.28 -0.53
N ALA A 17 -28.99 14.93 0.59
CA ALA A 17 -28.36 14.65 1.88
C ALA A 17 -28.64 13.23 2.38
N ALA A 18 -29.88 12.75 2.23
CA ALA A 18 -30.25 11.38 2.63
C ALA A 18 -29.63 10.28 1.75
N ALA A 19 -29.31 10.60 0.48
CA ALA A 19 -28.58 9.68 -0.39
C ALA A 19 -27.09 9.57 0.00
N ALA A 20 -26.46 10.70 0.38
CA ALA A 20 -25.07 10.73 0.84
C ALA A 20 -24.88 10.00 2.19
N GLU A 21 -25.82 10.12 3.13
CA GLU A 21 -25.76 9.39 4.40
C GLU A 21 -25.93 7.87 4.22
N ARG A 22 -26.72 7.42 3.24
CA ARG A 22 -26.86 5.98 2.93
C ARG A 22 -25.60 5.38 2.30
N GLU A 23 -24.83 6.17 1.56
CA GLU A 23 -23.57 5.72 0.95
C GLU A 23 -22.40 5.70 1.96
N LEU A 24 -22.44 6.55 2.98
CA LEU A 24 -21.53 6.50 4.13
C LEU A 24 -21.83 5.30 5.04
N HIS A 25 -23.11 5.00 5.33
CA HIS A 25 -23.49 3.84 6.16
C HIS A 25 -23.37 2.48 5.46
N ALA A 26 -23.31 2.42 4.14
CA ALA A 26 -23.01 1.18 3.41
C ALA A 26 -21.53 0.74 3.52
N ARG A 27 -20.67 1.56 4.14
CA ARG A 27 -19.24 1.28 4.33
C ARG A 27 -18.93 0.69 5.71
N ASP A 28 -19.88 0.77 6.65
CA ASP A 28 -19.79 0.21 8.00
C ASP A 28 -20.77 -0.96 8.14
N GLY A 29 -20.42 -2.14 7.61
CA GLY A 29 -21.27 -3.31 7.82
C GLY A 29 -20.85 -4.58 7.12
N VAL A 30 -20.58 -5.60 7.95
CA VAL A 30 -20.62 -7.04 7.66
C VAL A 30 -19.31 -7.66 7.17
N PHE A 31 -18.33 -7.72 8.07
CA PHE A 31 -17.36 -8.81 8.11
C PHE A 31 -17.99 -10.00 8.85
N VAL A 32 -18.40 -11.02 8.10
CA VAL A 32 -18.63 -12.38 8.62
C VAL A 32 -17.44 -13.20 8.13
N GLY A 33 -16.64 -13.69 9.07
CA GLY A 33 -15.40 -14.39 8.80
C GLY A 33 -15.57 -15.54 7.81
N TYR A 34 -14.63 -15.63 6.88
CA TYR A 34 -14.46 -16.83 6.07
C TYR A 34 -13.20 -17.56 6.53
N LYS A 35 -13.38 -18.83 6.87
CA LYS A 35 -12.35 -19.79 7.26
C LYS A 35 -11.85 -20.47 6.00
N GLU A 36 -10.55 -20.42 5.75
CA GLU A 36 -9.96 -21.08 4.58
C GLU A 36 -10.18 -22.60 4.65
N ALA A 37 -10.69 -23.16 3.54
CA ALA A 37 -10.73 -24.59 3.32
C ALA A 37 -9.43 -25.01 2.61
N GLY A 38 -8.57 -25.69 3.36
CA GLY A 38 -7.58 -26.68 2.92
C GLY A 38 -6.77 -26.35 1.66
N VAL A 39 -5.56 -25.82 1.86
CA VAL A 39 -4.45 -26.03 0.92
C VAL A 39 -3.47 -26.98 1.59
N ASP A 40 -3.29 -28.16 0.99
CA ASP A 40 -2.28 -29.14 1.37
C ASP A 40 -0.89 -28.51 1.28
N SER A 41 -0.20 -28.46 2.41
CA SER A 41 1.10 -27.82 2.59
C SER A 41 2.27 -28.71 2.15
N ASP A 42 2.22 -29.22 0.92
CA ASP A 42 3.31 -30.00 0.32
C ASP A 42 3.60 -29.49 -1.09
N LYS A 43 4.23 -28.30 -1.20
CA LYS A 43 5.08 -27.82 -2.32
C LYS A 43 5.33 -26.31 -2.20
N GLN A 44 6.15 -25.89 -1.24
CA GLN A 44 6.65 -24.52 -1.25
C GLN A 44 8.07 -24.37 -0.69
N ASP A 45 8.96 -25.29 -1.04
CA ASP A 45 10.41 -25.13 -0.85
C ASP A 45 11.13 -25.29 -2.20
N ALA A 46 11.04 -24.29 -3.08
CA ALA A 46 11.87 -24.26 -4.31
C ALA A 46 12.07 -22.88 -4.96
N ALA A 47 11.45 -21.79 -4.48
CA ALA A 47 11.41 -20.53 -5.24
C ALA A 47 11.97 -19.30 -4.50
N ALA A 48 12.73 -19.46 -3.41
CA ALA A 48 13.27 -18.34 -2.63
C ALA A 48 14.80 -18.15 -2.71
N ASP A 49 15.53 -18.95 -3.48
CA ASP A 49 17.01 -18.99 -3.44
C ASP A 49 17.74 -18.51 -4.72
N GLN A 50 17.11 -17.67 -5.55
CA GLN A 50 17.76 -17.14 -6.78
C GLN A 50 17.85 -15.61 -6.85
N ALA A 51 17.94 -14.92 -5.72
CA ALA A 51 18.23 -13.48 -5.69
C ALA A 51 19.30 -13.10 -4.65
N ALA A 52 20.39 -13.87 -4.55
CA ALA A 52 21.58 -13.47 -3.77
C ALA A 52 22.84 -14.28 -4.16
N ALA A 53 23.33 -14.16 -5.40
CA ALA A 53 24.65 -14.72 -5.75
C ALA A 53 25.32 -13.95 -6.90
N ALA A 54 25.90 -12.79 -6.60
CA ALA A 54 26.87 -12.13 -7.47
C ALA A 54 27.87 -11.30 -6.65
N ALA A 55 28.79 -11.97 -5.95
CA ALA A 55 30.12 -11.45 -5.62
C ALA A 55 30.97 -12.50 -4.87
N GLY A 56 32.14 -12.81 -5.41
CA GLY A 56 33.34 -13.01 -4.59
C GLY A 56 33.80 -14.44 -4.31
N ASP A 57 34.75 -14.89 -5.14
CA ASP A 57 35.67 -16.00 -4.93
C ASP A 57 36.33 -16.04 -3.54
N GLY A 58 36.60 -17.25 -3.03
CA GLY A 58 37.48 -17.44 -1.88
C GLY A 58 37.58 -18.88 -1.37
N LYS A 59 38.43 -19.69 -2.00
CA LYS A 59 38.87 -21.02 -1.54
C LYS A 59 39.21 -21.05 -0.05
N LEU A 60 38.89 -22.16 0.64
CA LEU A 60 39.84 -22.88 1.51
C LEU A 60 39.33 -24.28 1.87
N ASN A 61 40.17 -25.27 1.52
CA ASN A 61 40.10 -26.66 1.94
C ASN A 61 40.48 -26.79 3.41
N VAL A 62 39.77 -27.63 4.19
CA VAL A 62 40.37 -28.42 5.26
C VAL A 62 39.69 -29.79 5.30
N ALA A 63 40.50 -30.83 5.07
CA ALA A 63 40.16 -32.22 5.27
C ALA A 63 40.11 -32.55 6.77
N ARG A 64 39.19 -33.43 7.18
CA ARG A 64 39.44 -34.32 8.32
C ARG A 64 38.69 -35.63 8.14
N GLU A 65 39.48 -36.69 8.04
CA GLU A 65 39.06 -38.08 8.10
C GLU A 65 38.67 -38.48 9.53
N GLY A 66 37.82 -39.52 9.62
CA GLY A 66 37.96 -40.55 10.65
C GLY A 66 36.73 -40.81 11.51
N GLY A 67 36.26 -42.06 11.48
CA GLY A 67 35.83 -42.74 12.72
C GLY A 67 34.47 -43.43 12.65
N ALA A 68 34.52 -44.75 12.59
CA ALA A 68 33.43 -45.72 12.55
C ALA A 68 32.63 -45.87 13.86
N ASP A 69 31.43 -46.45 13.69
CA ASP A 69 30.68 -47.39 14.55
C ASP A 69 30.38 -47.07 16.03
N ALA A 70 29.09 -47.04 16.36
CA ALA A 70 28.50 -47.94 17.36
C ALA A 70 26.97 -47.80 17.44
N ALA A 71 26.28 -48.93 17.31
CA ALA A 71 24.88 -49.10 17.65
C ALA A 71 24.67 -49.05 19.17
N GLY A 72 23.56 -48.44 19.61
CA GLY A 72 23.12 -48.44 20.99
C GLY A 72 21.70 -47.91 21.11
N ALA A 73 20.74 -48.83 21.17
CA ALA A 73 19.34 -48.54 21.41
C ALA A 73 19.11 -48.07 22.86
N ALA A 74 18.35 -46.99 23.03
CA ALA A 74 17.58 -46.73 24.25
C ALA A 74 16.36 -45.87 23.86
N ASP A 75 15.24 -46.59 23.71
CA ASP A 75 13.88 -46.11 23.58
C ASP A 75 13.39 -45.53 24.94
N GLY A 76 12.68 -44.41 24.89
CA GLY A 76 12.04 -43.81 26.08
C GLY A 76 12.22 -42.30 26.22
N GLY A 77 11.55 -41.49 25.37
CA GLY A 77 11.53 -40.04 25.54
C GLY A 77 10.71 -39.26 24.51
N GLY A 78 9.61 -39.82 23.99
CA GLY A 78 8.92 -39.29 22.80
C GLY A 78 7.77 -38.29 23.02
N GLN A 79 7.44 -37.88 24.25
CA GLN A 79 6.18 -37.16 24.52
C GLN A 79 6.30 -35.75 25.13
N GLN A 80 7.51 -35.21 25.34
CA GLN A 80 7.68 -33.84 25.85
C GLN A 80 8.22 -32.84 24.80
N ALA A 81 8.69 -33.29 23.63
CA ALA A 81 9.23 -32.40 22.60
C ALA A 81 8.13 -31.72 21.74
N ALA A 82 7.00 -32.39 21.50
CA ALA A 82 5.94 -31.87 20.64
C ALA A 82 5.16 -30.69 21.26
N GLY A 83 4.96 -30.70 22.58
CA GLY A 83 4.25 -29.61 23.28
C GLY A 83 5.07 -28.31 23.38
N GLY A 84 6.39 -28.41 23.44
CA GLY A 84 7.29 -27.24 23.47
C GLY A 84 7.37 -26.50 22.14
N ALA A 85 7.31 -27.24 21.01
CA ALA A 85 7.29 -26.64 19.67
C ALA A 85 5.97 -25.90 19.41
N GLN A 86 4.82 -26.53 19.72
CA GLN A 86 3.51 -25.88 19.56
C GLN A 86 3.35 -24.65 20.46
N GLN A 87 3.83 -24.70 21.71
CA GLN A 87 3.80 -23.53 22.60
C GLN A 87 4.74 -22.40 22.13
N ALA A 88 5.89 -22.74 21.55
CA ALA A 88 6.79 -21.74 20.97
C ALA A 88 6.18 -21.07 19.73
N ASP A 89 5.50 -21.84 18.87
CA ASP A 89 4.81 -21.33 17.69
C ASP A 89 3.62 -20.44 18.05
N GLU A 90 2.81 -20.84 19.05
CA GLU A 90 1.71 -20.04 19.58
C GLU A 90 2.19 -18.73 20.21
N ALA A 91 3.27 -18.77 20.99
CA ALA A 91 3.87 -17.59 21.59
C ALA A 91 4.46 -16.64 20.53
N ALA A 92 5.10 -17.17 19.49
CA ALA A 92 5.61 -16.38 18.37
C ALA A 92 4.47 -15.73 17.56
N ALA A 93 3.36 -16.44 17.34
CA ALA A 93 2.18 -15.90 16.68
C ALA A 93 1.55 -14.76 17.51
N ALA A 94 1.38 -14.94 18.82
CA ALA A 94 0.85 -13.92 19.70
C ALA A 94 1.75 -12.67 19.78
N ALA A 95 3.07 -12.85 19.77
CA ALA A 95 4.02 -11.73 19.73
C ALA A 95 3.91 -10.92 18.43
N LYS A 96 3.79 -11.60 17.27
CA LYS A 96 3.57 -10.95 15.98
C LYS A 96 2.25 -10.19 15.93
N GLU A 97 1.18 -10.76 16.48
CA GLU A 97 -0.13 -10.08 16.56
C GLU A 97 -0.06 -8.83 17.44
N ALA A 98 0.60 -8.91 18.59
CA ALA A 98 0.77 -7.76 19.49
C ALA A 98 1.62 -6.65 18.84
N GLU A 99 2.67 -6.99 18.12
CA GLU A 99 3.49 -6.04 17.36
C GLU A 99 2.69 -5.39 16.24
N ALA A 100 1.92 -6.16 15.47
CA ALA A 100 1.03 -5.65 14.42
C ALA A 100 -0.01 -4.70 14.99
N ALA A 101 -0.62 -5.03 16.14
CA ALA A 101 -1.58 -4.16 16.83
C ALA A 101 -0.92 -2.86 17.33
N ALA A 102 0.32 -2.92 17.82
CA ALA A 102 1.07 -1.75 18.23
C ALA A 102 1.37 -0.83 17.02
N LEU A 103 1.79 -1.40 15.89
CA LEU A 103 2.02 -0.65 14.65
C LEU A 103 0.73 -0.05 14.09
N ALA A 104 -0.39 -0.78 14.14
CA ALA A 104 -1.69 -0.26 13.74
C ALA A 104 -2.11 0.94 14.60
N LYS A 105 -1.83 0.91 15.91
CA LYS A 105 -2.06 2.05 16.80
C LYS A 105 -1.18 3.24 16.43
N VAL A 106 0.10 3.00 16.10
CA VAL A 106 1.01 4.05 15.64
C VAL A 106 0.52 4.65 14.31
N ALA A 107 0.02 3.83 13.39
CA ALA A 107 -0.55 4.26 12.12
C ALA A 107 -1.80 5.16 12.26
N SER A 108 -2.50 5.11 13.41
CA SER A 108 -3.63 6.02 13.70
C SER A 108 -3.20 7.44 14.06
N VAL A 109 -1.91 7.66 14.35
CA VAL A 109 -1.36 8.98 14.67
C VAL A 109 -0.93 9.67 13.38
N VAL A 110 -1.74 10.62 12.94
CA VAL A 110 -1.47 11.43 11.75
C VAL A 110 -0.64 12.68 12.08
N GLY A 111 0.35 12.96 11.25
CA GLY A 111 1.25 14.11 11.37
C GLY A 111 0.93 15.21 10.36
N ARG A 112 1.99 15.83 9.81
CA ARG A 112 1.89 16.88 8.78
C ARG A 112 1.16 16.41 7.52
N THR A 113 0.66 17.35 6.72
CA THR A 113 -0.01 17.08 5.44
C THR A 113 0.83 17.55 4.26
N VAL A 114 0.94 16.71 3.24
CA VAL A 114 1.41 17.11 1.90
C VAL A 114 0.23 17.10 0.93
N VAL A 115 0.32 17.94 -0.10
CA VAL A 115 -0.71 18.08 -1.12
C VAL A 115 -0.13 17.70 -2.47
N LEU A 116 -0.74 16.70 -3.11
CA LEU A 116 -0.47 16.33 -4.50
C LEU A 116 -1.43 17.11 -5.39
N HIS A 117 -0.95 18.19 -5.98
CA HIS A 117 -1.71 19.01 -6.91
C HIS A 117 -1.75 18.35 -8.28
N THR A 118 -2.96 18.16 -8.79
CA THR A 118 -3.23 17.63 -10.13
C THR A 118 -4.15 18.58 -10.89
N GLN A 119 -4.28 18.36 -12.19
CA GLN A 119 -5.26 19.09 -13.02
C GLN A 119 -6.73 18.82 -12.63
N PHE A 120 -7.00 17.80 -11.82
CA PHE A 120 -8.34 17.45 -11.34
C PHE A 120 -8.60 17.91 -9.91
N GLY A 121 -7.64 18.58 -9.29
CA GLY A 121 -7.71 19.07 -7.92
C GLY A 121 -6.59 18.53 -7.02
N PRO A 122 -6.53 19.02 -5.77
CA PRO A 122 -5.57 18.56 -4.79
C PRO A 122 -5.95 17.19 -4.22
N ILE A 123 -4.95 16.36 -3.92
CA ILE A 123 -5.06 15.16 -3.10
C ILE A 123 -4.26 15.41 -1.83
N LYS A 124 -4.94 15.51 -0.69
CA LYS A 124 -4.30 15.70 0.61
C LYS A 124 -3.89 14.35 1.18
N VAL A 125 -2.61 14.24 1.57
CA VAL A 125 -2.04 13.06 2.18
C VAL A 125 -1.48 13.43 3.55
N LYS A 126 -2.08 12.88 4.60
CA LYS A 126 -1.62 12.99 5.98
C LYS A 126 -0.44 12.03 6.17
N LEU A 127 0.70 12.54 6.60
CA LEU A 127 1.91 11.74 6.80
C LEU A 127 1.81 10.91 8.07
N LEU A 128 2.18 9.63 8.00
CA LEU A 128 2.23 8.71 9.13
C LEU A 128 3.64 8.71 9.74
N GLU A 129 4.04 9.83 10.34
CA GLU A 129 5.43 10.12 10.71
C GLU A 129 5.98 9.21 11.79
N GLN A 130 5.12 8.65 12.65
CA GLN A 130 5.55 7.67 13.65
C GLN A 130 5.69 6.26 13.06
N LEU A 131 4.95 5.95 11.99
CA LEU A 131 4.97 4.65 11.33
C LEU A 131 6.16 4.54 10.37
N ALA A 132 6.36 5.57 9.54
CA ALA A 132 7.38 5.61 8.51
C ALA A 132 8.20 6.92 8.57
N PRO A 133 9.00 7.13 9.64
CA PRO A 133 9.68 8.40 9.89
C PRO A 133 10.68 8.80 8.80
N LYS A 134 11.40 7.84 8.21
CA LYS A 134 12.43 8.16 7.19
C LYS A 134 11.78 8.52 5.86
N THR A 135 10.80 7.75 5.45
CA THR A 135 10.02 7.91 4.22
C THR A 135 9.22 9.20 4.26
N THR A 136 8.51 9.47 5.35
CA THR A 136 7.77 10.73 5.52
C THR A 136 8.70 11.94 5.52
N ALA A 137 9.91 11.84 6.07
CA ALA A 137 10.91 12.91 5.98
C ALA A 137 11.36 13.16 4.53
N LEU A 138 11.60 12.12 3.73
CA LEU A 138 11.96 12.25 2.31
C LEU A 138 10.83 12.94 1.51
N VAL A 139 9.58 12.50 1.71
CA VAL A 139 8.41 13.10 1.05
C VAL A 139 8.23 14.56 1.50
N TRP A 140 8.40 14.85 2.79
CA TRP A 140 8.30 16.21 3.31
C TRP A 140 9.39 17.13 2.74
N GLN A 141 10.63 16.64 2.61
CA GLN A 141 11.71 17.38 1.98
C GLN A 141 11.40 17.71 0.52
N LEU A 142 10.88 16.73 -0.23
CA LEU A 142 10.44 16.92 -1.62
C LEU A 142 9.34 18.01 -1.72
N ALA A 143 8.34 17.93 -0.83
CA ALA A 143 7.26 18.89 -0.73
C ALA A 143 7.75 20.32 -0.42
N GLN A 144 8.70 20.48 0.50
CA GLN A 144 9.30 21.77 0.82
C GLN A 144 10.13 22.35 -0.33
N ALA A 145 10.85 21.48 -1.06
CA ALA A 145 11.63 21.89 -2.22
C ALA A 145 10.74 22.25 -3.43
N ARG A 146 9.43 21.93 -3.38
CA ARG A 146 8.51 22.00 -4.53
C ARG A 146 9.06 21.22 -5.72
N GLY A 147 9.85 20.19 -5.45
CA GLY A 147 10.47 19.34 -6.45
C GLY A 147 9.47 18.28 -6.87
N CYS A 148 9.16 18.22 -8.16
CA CYS A 148 8.47 17.09 -8.80
C CYS A 148 8.26 17.48 -10.27
N LYS A 149 9.33 17.56 -11.07
CA LYS A 149 9.18 17.99 -12.46
C LYS A 149 8.46 16.93 -13.28
N ASP A 150 8.86 15.68 -13.09
CA ASP A 150 8.41 14.52 -13.88
C ASP A 150 7.50 13.56 -13.09
N CYS A 151 6.94 14.05 -11.97
CA CYS A 151 5.98 13.32 -11.16
C CYS A 151 4.63 13.22 -11.86
N ALA A 152 4.07 12.01 -11.87
CA ALA A 152 2.76 11.75 -12.45
C ALA A 152 2.12 10.49 -11.89
N PHE A 153 0.79 10.43 -11.95
CA PHE A 153 0.07 9.17 -11.95
C PHE A 153 0.03 8.60 -13.36
N TYR A 154 0.32 7.30 -13.50
CA TYR A 154 0.45 6.67 -14.81
C TYR A 154 -0.30 5.33 -14.93
N ARG A 155 -0.78 4.76 -13.81
CA ARG A 155 -1.50 3.48 -13.79
C ARG A 155 -2.74 3.58 -12.91
N ASN A 156 -3.90 3.18 -13.46
CA ASN A 156 -5.19 3.24 -12.77
C ASN A 156 -5.90 1.88 -12.73
N GLU A 157 -5.72 1.19 -11.61
CA GLU A 157 -6.40 -0.07 -11.35
C GLU A 157 -7.68 0.20 -10.53
N ALA A 158 -8.85 0.20 -11.18
CA ALA A 158 -10.11 0.34 -10.45
C ALA A 158 -10.36 -0.85 -9.50
N LYS A 159 -11.39 -0.77 -8.65
CA LYS A 159 -11.81 -1.93 -7.87
C LYS A 159 -12.24 -3.08 -8.78
N PRO A 160 -11.80 -4.33 -8.54
CA PRO A 160 -12.26 -5.47 -9.31
C PRO A 160 -13.74 -5.72 -9.04
N LYS A 161 -14.47 -6.20 -10.06
CA LYS A 161 -15.86 -6.63 -9.87
C LYS A 161 -15.95 -7.94 -9.09
N VAL A 162 -14.95 -8.81 -9.26
CA VAL A 162 -14.82 -10.13 -8.64
C VAL A 162 -13.33 -10.45 -8.48
N GLY A 163 -12.94 -11.10 -7.38
CA GLY A 163 -11.58 -11.56 -7.14
C GLY A 163 -10.60 -10.47 -6.66
N GLN A 164 -9.32 -10.83 -6.57
CA GLN A 164 -8.23 -9.97 -6.07
C GLN A 164 -7.40 -9.29 -7.18
N GLY A 165 -7.77 -9.48 -8.46
CA GLY A 165 -7.24 -8.69 -9.59
C GLY A 165 -7.25 -9.42 -10.94
N PRO A 166 -6.68 -8.77 -11.98
CA PRO A 166 -6.80 -7.34 -12.24
C PRO A 166 -8.27 -6.96 -12.52
N PRO A 167 -8.69 -5.72 -12.20
CA PRO A 167 -7.87 -4.64 -11.69
C PRO A 167 -7.58 -4.74 -10.18
N TYR A 168 -6.40 -4.28 -9.76
CA TYR A 168 -5.84 -4.40 -8.40
C TYR A 168 -6.22 -3.27 -7.44
N ALA A 169 -7.32 -2.54 -7.67
CA ALA A 169 -7.80 -1.50 -6.75
C ALA A 169 -6.68 -0.54 -6.25
N LEU A 170 -5.88 0.05 -7.15
CA LEU A 170 -4.82 0.99 -6.80
C LEU A 170 -4.69 2.13 -7.83
N LEU A 171 -4.20 3.28 -7.36
CA LEU A 171 -3.76 4.38 -8.21
C LEU A 171 -2.27 4.59 -8.03
N GLN A 172 -1.47 4.26 -9.06
CA GLN A 172 -0.01 4.26 -8.98
C GLN A 172 0.61 5.44 -9.74
N GLY A 173 1.62 6.04 -9.12
CA GLY A 173 2.39 7.16 -9.63
C GLY A 173 3.86 7.07 -9.23
N ARG A 174 4.60 8.13 -9.57
CA ARG A 174 6.05 8.21 -9.33
C ARG A 174 6.46 9.57 -8.77
N LEU A 175 7.50 9.54 -7.94
CA LEU A 175 8.17 10.71 -7.36
C LEU A 175 9.69 10.63 -7.65
N PRO A 176 10.12 10.76 -8.92
CA PRO A 176 11.49 10.48 -9.31
C PRO A 176 12.54 11.35 -8.61
N GLU A 177 12.19 12.57 -8.18
CA GLU A 177 13.08 13.52 -7.51
C GLU A 177 13.18 13.35 -5.98
N LEU A 178 12.67 12.25 -5.42
CA LEU A 178 13.02 11.86 -4.05
C LEU A 178 14.54 11.80 -3.89
N ALA A 179 15.04 12.33 -2.77
CA ALA A 179 16.47 12.39 -2.50
C ALA A 179 17.12 11.00 -2.35
N ASP A 180 16.32 9.98 -2.00
CA ASP A 180 16.74 8.59 -1.86
C ASP A 180 15.55 7.64 -2.10
N LYS A 181 15.82 6.34 -2.25
CA LYS A 181 14.79 5.30 -2.27
C LYS A 181 14.13 5.19 -0.90
N ALA A 182 12.80 5.06 -0.88
CA ALA A 182 12.07 4.83 0.36
C ALA A 182 12.49 3.47 0.95
N PRO A 183 12.96 3.43 2.22
CA PRO A 183 13.27 2.17 2.89
C PRO A 183 11.99 1.40 3.21
N LEU A 184 12.10 0.08 3.37
CA LEU A 184 11.02 -0.70 3.97
C LEU A 184 10.98 -0.44 5.49
N GLU A 185 9.99 0.32 5.94
CA GLU A 185 9.67 0.61 7.34
C GLU A 185 8.16 0.62 7.60
N GLY A 186 7.76 0.53 8.88
CA GLY A 186 6.35 0.64 9.25
C GLY A 186 5.46 -0.42 8.62
N ALA A 187 5.98 -1.64 8.51
CA ALA A 187 5.45 -2.72 7.68
C ALA A 187 4.12 -3.24 8.27
N ILE A 188 3.02 -2.66 7.80
CA ILE A 188 1.64 -3.03 8.15
C ILE A 188 0.89 -3.51 6.91
N GLU A 189 -0.23 -4.19 7.11
CA GLU A 189 -1.13 -4.53 6.02
C GLU A 189 -1.69 -3.27 5.35
N VAL A 190 -1.74 -3.29 4.03
CA VAL A 190 -2.25 -2.17 3.23
C VAL A 190 -3.78 -2.15 3.28
N LYS A 191 -4.34 -1.00 3.66
CA LYS A 191 -5.78 -0.74 3.74
C LYS A 191 -6.19 0.35 2.77
N MET A 192 -7.48 0.38 2.41
CA MET A 192 -8.02 1.45 1.56
C MET A 192 -7.67 2.84 2.15
N GLY A 193 -7.12 3.72 1.31
CA GLY A 193 -6.69 5.07 1.70
C GLY A 193 -5.24 5.17 2.11
N HIS A 194 -4.55 4.07 2.35
CA HIS A 194 -3.10 4.08 2.55
C HIS A 194 -2.38 4.55 1.29
N VAL A 195 -1.33 5.33 1.51
CA VAL A 195 -0.36 5.71 0.49
C VAL A 195 0.94 4.98 0.79
N CYS A 196 1.42 4.22 -0.19
CA CYS A 196 2.49 3.24 0.00
C CYS A 196 3.59 3.42 -1.03
N PHE A 197 4.85 3.17 -0.65
CA PHE A 197 5.95 3.02 -1.62
C PHE A 197 6.15 1.55 -2.01
N ILE A 198 6.52 1.34 -3.26
CA ILE A 198 7.02 0.06 -3.77
C ILE A 198 8.52 -0.02 -3.45
N PRO A 199 8.98 -1.01 -2.65
CA PRO A 199 10.37 -1.09 -2.21
C PRO A 199 11.38 -1.04 -3.36
N GLY A 200 12.49 -0.32 -3.15
CA GLY A 200 13.57 -0.20 -4.14
C GLY A 200 13.25 0.74 -5.33
N THR A 201 12.06 1.31 -5.38
CA THR A 201 11.62 2.21 -6.46
C THR A 201 11.34 3.62 -5.93
N ASN A 202 11.05 4.56 -6.84
CA ASN A 202 10.48 5.87 -6.49
C ASN A 202 8.97 5.91 -6.80
N ASP A 203 8.37 4.73 -6.93
CA ASP A 203 6.97 4.58 -7.29
C ASP A 203 6.15 4.36 -6.04
N PHE A 204 4.99 5.00 -6.01
CA PHE A 204 4.05 4.93 -4.92
C PHE A 204 2.66 4.63 -5.46
N PHE A 205 1.78 4.17 -4.58
CA PHE A 205 0.37 4.03 -4.92
C PHE A 205 -0.53 4.47 -3.78
N ILE A 206 -1.74 4.87 -4.16
CA ILE A 206 -2.87 5.07 -3.27
C ILE A 206 -3.72 3.80 -3.35
N ALA A 207 -3.91 3.12 -2.23
CA ALA A 207 -4.74 1.93 -2.14
C ALA A 207 -6.22 2.30 -2.27
N TYR A 208 -6.87 1.75 -3.29
CA TYR A 208 -8.31 1.84 -3.51
C TYR A 208 -9.06 0.66 -2.89
N GLY A 209 -8.38 -0.37 -2.41
CA GLY A 209 -8.94 -1.49 -1.66
C GLY A 209 -8.04 -1.89 -0.50
N ASP A 210 -8.51 -2.86 0.29
CA ASP A 210 -7.66 -3.58 1.23
C ASP A 210 -6.86 -4.63 0.48
N HIS A 211 -5.61 -4.84 0.87
CA HIS A 211 -4.68 -5.75 0.20
C HIS A 211 -3.97 -6.69 1.18
N PRO A 212 -4.70 -7.61 1.84
CA PRO A 212 -4.09 -8.63 2.69
C PRO A 212 -3.13 -9.54 1.92
N GLU A 213 -3.35 -9.73 0.62
CA GLU A 213 -2.51 -10.54 -0.25
C GLU A 213 -1.09 -9.99 -0.44
N TRP A 214 -0.86 -8.71 -0.13
CA TRP A 214 0.47 -8.09 -0.17
C TRP A 214 1.19 -8.15 1.18
N GLY A 215 0.52 -8.63 2.23
CA GLY A 215 1.04 -8.66 3.59
C GLY A 215 1.65 -7.31 3.98
N THR A 216 2.92 -7.34 4.37
CA THR A 216 3.68 -6.17 4.82
C THR A 216 4.78 -5.76 3.83
N ALA A 217 4.62 -6.10 2.55
CA ALA A 217 5.64 -5.89 1.51
C ALA A 217 5.86 -4.42 1.11
N HIS A 218 5.06 -3.48 1.62
CA HIS A 218 5.09 -2.08 1.25
C HIS A 218 5.24 -1.17 2.46
N THR A 219 5.89 -0.03 2.26
CA THR A 219 5.95 1.01 3.30
C THR A 219 4.76 1.94 3.18
N VAL A 220 3.87 1.85 4.17
CA VAL A 220 2.76 2.77 4.33
C VAL A 220 3.29 4.06 4.97
N TRP A 221 3.17 5.17 4.24
CA TRP A 221 3.71 6.46 4.68
C TRP A 221 2.66 7.56 4.80
N GLY A 222 1.47 7.35 4.26
CA GLY A 222 0.42 8.36 4.28
C GLY A 222 -0.99 7.83 4.27
N LEU A 223 -1.94 8.71 4.56
CA LEU A 223 -3.37 8.47 4.49
C LEU A 223 -4.05 9.55 3.67
N VAL A 224 -4.83 9.15 2.65
CA VAL A 224 -5.62 10.08 1.84
C VAL A 224 -6.81 10.61 2.63
N ASP A 225 -6.99 11.93 2.63
CA ASP A 225 -8.08 12.59 3.35
C ASP A 225 -9.28 12.92 2.43
N GLU A 226 -9.02 13.19 1.14
CA GLU A 226 -10.02 13.62 0.17
C GLU A 226 -9.91 12.80 -1.12
N TRP A 227 -11.05 12.30 -1.62
CA TRP A 227 -11.09 11.29 -2.69
C TRP A 227 -11.41 11.83 -4.08
N PHE A 228 -12.02 13.00 -4.20
CA PHE A 228 -12.56 13.52 -5.47
C PHE A 228 -11.57 13.46 -6.64
N ALA A 229 -10.35 13.98 -6.46
CA ALA A 229 -9.34 13.96 -7.51
C ALA A 229 -8.89 12.53 -7.84
N THR A 230 -8.74 11.67 -6.83
CA THR A 230 -8.37 10.25 -7.07
C THR A 230 -9.47 9.49 -7.81
N ASP A 231 -10.74 9.71 -7.48
CA ASP A 231 -11.90 9.08 -8.14
C ASP A 231 -11.94 9.51 -9.61
N PHE A 232 -11.70 10.80 -9.86
CA PHE A 232 -11.63 11.33 -11.21
C PHE A 232 -10.48 10.70 -12.00
N ILE A 233 -9.29 10.57 -11.42
CA ILE A 233 -8.13 9.94 -12.08
C ILE A 233 -8.40 8.45 -12.37
N ILE A 234 -8.97 7.71 -11.42
CA ILE A 234 -9.32 6.29 -11.60
C ILE A 234 -10.33 6.11 -12.75
N SER A 235 -11.23 7.07 -12.96
CA SER A 235 -12.20 7.03 -14.06
C SER A 235 -11.63 7.37 -15.45
N GLN A 236 -10.37 7.83 -15.53
CA GLN A 236 -9.78 8.23 -16.81
C GLN A 236 -9.54 7.03 -17.74
N ARG A 237 -9.48 7.34 -19.04
CA ARG A 237 -9.22 6.35 -20.10
C ARG A 237 -7.85 5.70 -19.92
N TYR A 238 -7.79 4.41 -20.20
CA TYR A 238 -6.60 3.59 -20.04
C TYR A 238 -6.38 2.67 -21.26
N LYS A 239 -5.18 2.10 -21.33
CA LYS A 239 -4.81 0.97 -22.19
C LYS A 239 -4.36 -0.20 -21.31
N THR A 240 -4.66 -1.41 -21.75
CA THR A 240 -4.13 -2.61 -21.11
C THR A 240 -2.73 -2.86 -21.62
N VAL A 241 -1.79 -3.10 -20.70
CA VAL A 241 -0.40 -3.46 -20.99
C VAL A 241 -0.08 -4.74 -20.22
N THR A 242 0.44 -5.75 -20.91
CA THR A 242 0.91 -6.98 -20.27
C THR A 242 2.33 -6.78 -19.75
N HIS A 243 2.57 -7.07 -18.47
CA HIS A 243 3.91 -7.01 -17.90
C HIS A 243 4.82 -8.04 -18.60
N PRO A 244 5.98 -7.63 -19.14
CA PRO A 244 6.80 -8.52 -19.95
C PRO A 244 7.35 -9.72 -19.16
N GLU A 245 7.63 -9.52 -17.87
CA GLU A 245 8.20 -10.55 -17.00
C GLU A 245 7.14 -11.43 -16.33
N TYR A 246 5.98 -10.86 -15.96
CA TYR A 246 5.00 -11.52 -15.09
C TYR A 246 3.72 -11.92 -15.83
N GLY A 247 3.56 -11.52 -17.10
CA GLY A 247 2.37 -11.80 -17.90
C GLY A 247 1.08 -11.14 -17.40
N THR A 248 1.18 -10.30 -16.37
CA THR A 248 0.02 -9.69 -15.70
C THR A 248 -0.52 -8.53 -16.53
N GLU A 249 -1.84 -8.45 -16.69
CA GLU A 249 -2.49 -7.30 -17.31
C GLU A 249 -2.53 -6.10 -16.36
N MET A 250 -2.08 -4.95 -16.85
CA MET A 250 -2.05 -3.69 -16.12
C MET A 250 -2.84 -2.62 -16.86
N ARG A 251 -3.60 -1.81 -16.11
CA ARG A 251 -4.34 -0.68 -16.66
C ARG A 251 -3.50 0.60 -16.58
N MET A 252 -2.85 0.92 -17.70
CA MET A 252 -2.01 2.13 -17.83
C MET A 252 -2.86 3.29 -18.34
N LEU A 253 -2.76 4.46 -17.69
CA LEU A 253 -3.44 5.66 -18.16
C LEU A 253 -3.03 5.98 -19.60
N LEU A 254 -4.00 6.37 -20.45
CA LEU A 254 -3.67 6.81 -21.81
C LEU A 254 -2.86 8.10 -21.80
N GLN A 255 -3.18 8.99 -20.86
CA GLN A 255 -2.49 10.23 -20.59
C GLN A 255 -2.14 10.24 -19.12
N GLU A 256 -0.86 10.31 -18.81
CA GLU A 256 -0.40 10.46 -17.43
C GLU A 256 -0.91 11.77 -16.85
N VAL A 257 -1.18 11.77 -15.55
CA VAL A 257 -1.69 12.93 -14.81
C VAL A 257 -0.53 13.54 -14.05
N PRO A 258 0.00 14.71 -14.48
CA PRO A 258 1.11 15.36 -13.80
C PRO A 258 0.75 15.72 -12.35
N VAL A 259 1.74 15.60 -11.47
CA VAL A 259 1.63 15.88 -10.04
C VAL A 259 2.66 16.94 -9.66
N ARG A 260 2.23 17.94 -8.89
CA ARG A 260 3.13 18.82 -8.13
C ARG A 260 2.91 18.55 -6.65
N ILE A 261 3.98 18.39 -5.89
CA ILE A 261 3.90 18.17 -4.44
C ILE A 261 4.27 19.44 -3.68
N ALA A 262 3.52 19.75 -2.63
CA ALA A 262 3.80 20.86 -1.73
C ALA A 262 3.34 20.55 -0.30
N ALA A 263 3.87 21.30 0.67
CA ALA A 263 3.35 21.26 2.03
C ALA A 263 1.94 21.90 2.08
N GLU A 264 1.07 21.41 2.96
CA GLU A 264 -0.22 22.05 3.18
C GLU A 264 -0.05 23.52 3.61
N GLY A 265 -0.90 24.40 3.05
CA GLY A 265 -0.80 25.84 3.22
C GLY A 265 0.06 26.56 2.18
N ASP A 266 0.83 25.82 1.35
CA ASP A 266 1.51 26.40 0.19
C ASP A 266 0.48 26.82 -0.86
N LYS A 267 0.47 28.12 -1.21
CA LYS A 267 -0.47 28.73 -2.16
C LYS A 267 0.08 28.80 -3.59
N THR A 268 1.28 28.29 -3.83
CA THR A 268 1.97 28.37 -5.14
C THR A 268 1.18 27.66 -6.24
N TRP A 269 0.48 26.57 -5.89
CA TRP A 269 -0.24 25.71 -6.83
C TRP A 269 -1.76 25.72 -6.60
N SER A 270 -2.29 26.75 -5.93
CA SER A 270 -3.72 26.82 -5.61
C SER A 270 -4.56 27.18 -6.84
N GLY A 271 -5.32 26.23 -7.36
CA GLY A 271 -6.40 26.51 -8.30
C GLY A 271 -7.28 25.29 -8.58
N LEU A 272 -8.60 25.51 -8.63
CA LEU A 272 -9.58 24.50 -9.04
C LEU A 272 -9.45 24.17 -10.55
N LEU A 273 -8.94 25.10 -11.35
CA LEU A 273 -8.59 24.97 -12.78
C LEU A 273 -7.44 25.93 -13.20
N GLY A 274 -6.34 26.02 -12.42
CA GLY A 274 -5.05 26.57 -12.89
C GLY A 274 -4.19 27.34 -11.84
N PRO A 275 -2.85 27.45 -12.03
CA PRO A 275 -2.09 26.94 -13.17
C PRO A 275 -1.40 25.59 -12.87
N LEU A 276 -1.72 24.61 -13.69
CA LEU A 276 -0.69 23.78 -14.32
C LEU A 276 -0.60 24.26 -15.78
N ARG A 277 0.35 25.17 -16.09
CA ARG A 277 0.99 25.40 -17.40
C ARG A 277 2.26 26.26 -17.22
N ASP A 278 3.39 26.11 -17.92
CA ASP A 278 3.97 25.14 -18.90
C ASP A 278 5.49 25.51 -19.03
N PRO A 279 6.42 24.76 -19.67
CA PRO A 279 6.32 23.48 -20.41
C PRO A 279 7.06 22.29 -19.77
#